data_AF-A0AA95GDW9-F1
#
_entry.id   AF-A0AA95GDW9-F1
#
_cell.length_a   1.000
_cell.length_b   1.000
_cell.length_c   1.000
_cell.angle_alpha   90.00
_cell.angle_beta   90.00
_cell.angle_gamma   90.00
#
_symmetry.space_group_name_H-M   'P 1'
#
loop_
_entity.id
_entity.type
_entity.pdbx_description
1 polymer ?
#
loop_
_entity_poly.entity_id
_entity_poly.type
_entity_poly.pdbx_seq_one_letter_code
_entity_poly.pdbx_strand_id
1 'polypeptide(L)'
;MTSLKSRLLAPDVYVEKRKIFGTDVYLRRLTIAELDEYDAQLKQAQESNSNVKASIAGASLILKTLCDKEGNPLSADELPTAEELIATKSTPSLIEALKLVQQFSYGNLDDAKKN
;
A
#
# COMPACT_ATOMS: atom_id res chain seq x y z
N MET A 1 -12.83 -30.92 5.11
CA MET A 1 -12.48 -30.49 6.49
C MET A 1 -11.31 -29.53 6.41
N THR A 2 -11.52 -28.23 6.52
CA THR A 2 -10.42 -27.24 6.53
C THR A 2 -9.73 -27.27 7.89
N SER A 3 -8.44 -27.61 7.92
CA SER A 3 -7.63 -27.66 9.13
C SER A 3 -7.54 -26.30 9.83
N LEU A 4 -7.34 -26.28 11.15
CA LEU A 4 -7.15 -25.05 11.94
C LEU A 4 -6.07 -24.13 11.33
N LYS A 5 -4.96 -24.72 10.85
CA LYS A 5 -3.90 -24.02 10.12
C LYS A 5 -4.42 -23.24 8.91
N SER A 6 -5.30 -23.84 8.10
CA SER A 6 -5.89 -23.19 6.92
C SER A 6 -6.82 -22.03 7.29
N ARG A 7 -7.47 -22.11 8.46
CA ARG A 7 -8.34 -21.02 8.95
C ARG A 7 -7.53 -19.85 9.52
N LEU A 8 -6.41 -20.13 10.20
CA LEU A 8 -5.52 -19.10 10.75
C LEU A 8 -4.67 -18.42 9.67
N LEU A 9 -4.35 -19.12 8.58
CA LEU A 9 -3.65 -18.58 7.41
C LEU A 9 -4.60 -18.02 6.35
N ALA A 10 -5.91 -17.97 6.63
CA ALA A 10 -6.84 -17.34 5.72
C ALA A 10 -6.50 -15.84 5.64
N PRO A 11 -6.37 -15.27 4.43
CA PRO A 11 -6.03 -13.87 4.28
C PRO A 11 -7.11 -12.99 4.91
N ASP A 12 -6.69 -12.04 5.73
CA ASP A 12 -7.56 -10.97 6.24
C ASP A 12 -7.83 -9.99 5.09
N VAL A 13 -8.79 -10.33 4.23
CA VAL A 13 -9.12 -9.54 3.05
C VAL A 13 -10.06 -8.41 3.48
N TYR A 14 -9.47 -7.28 3.85
CA TYR A 14 -10.20 -6.04 4.06
C TYR A 14 -9.97 -5.10 2.88
N VAL A 15 -11.05 -4.80 2.15
CA VAL A 15 -11.04 -3.98 0.94
C VAL A 15 -11.95 -2.78 1.13
N GLU A 16 -11.45 -1.59 0.82
CA GLU A 16 -12.24 -0.36 0.87
C GLU A 16 -12.05 0.46 -0.40
N LYS A 17 -13.16 1.03 -0.90
CA LYS A 17 -13.11 1.94 -2.04
C LYS A 17 -12.65 3.33 -1.56
N ARG A 18 -11.56 3.82 -2.13
CA ARG A 18 -10.98 5.13 -1.82
C ARG A 18 -10.61 5.87 -3.09
N LYS A 19 -10.45 7.18 -2.99
CA LYS A 19 -10.04 8.02 -4.11
C LYS A 19 -8.54 8.29 -4.02
N ILE A 20 -7.77 7.77 -4.97
CA ILE A 20 -6.33 8.04 -5.10
C ILE A 20 -6.09 8.74 -6.44
N PHE A 21 -5.33 9.84 -6.43
CA PHE A 21 -5.07 10.68 -7.61
C PHE A 21 -6.32 11.10 -8.39
N GLY A 22 -7.44 11.30 -7.69
CA GLY A 22 -8.72 11.65 -8.31
C GLY A 22 -9.47 10.50 -8.98
N THR A 23 -8.95 9.27 -8.88
CA THR A 23 -9.57 8.06 -9.42
C THR A 23 -10.09 7.17 -8.29
N ASP A 24 -11.28 6.62 -8.48
CA ASP A 24 -11.89 5.65 -7.60
C ASP A 24 -11.18 4.29 -7.73
N VAL A 25 -10.52 3.85 -6.67
CA VAL A 25 -9.75 2.59 -6.62
C VAL A 25 -10.14 1.79 -5.38
N TYR A 26 -9.91 0.47 -5.42
CA TYR A 26 -10.06 -0.37 -4.25
C TYR A 26 -8.70 -0.58 -3.59
N LEU A 27 -8.65 -0.37 -2.28
CA LEU A 27 -7.47 -0.56 -1.45
C LEU A 27 -7.66 -1.77 -0.56
N ARG A 28 -6.65 -2.64 -0.53
CA ARG A 28 -6.56 -3.72 0.47
C ARG A 28 -5.60 -3.34 1.59
N ARG A 29 -5.82 -3.89 2.78
CA ARG A 29 -4.86 -3.78 3.87
C ARG A 29 -3.59 -4.55 3.50
N LEU A 30 -2.45 -3.91 3.72
CA LEU A 30 -1.15 -4.56 3.60
C LEU A 30 -0.89 -5.44 4.81
N THR A 31 -0.18 -6.54 4.56
CA THR A 31 0.33 -7.38 5.63
C THR A 31 1.51 -6.70 6.34
N ILE A 32 1.78 -7.12 7.58
CA ILE A 32 2.94 -6.63 8.35
C ILE A 32 4.25 -6.83 7.57
N ALA A 33 4.38 -7.95 6.85
CA ALA A 33 5.55 -8.23 6.03
C ALA A 33 5.74 -7.22 4.88
N GLU A 34 4.65 -6.80 4.23
CA GLU A 34 4.72 -5.79 3.16
C GLU A 34 5.06 -4.39 3.70
N LEU A 35 4.57 -4.06 4.89
CA LEU A 35 4.90 -2.80 5.57
C LEU A 35 6.36 -2.78 6.04
N ASP A 36 6.87 -3.90 6.54
CA ASP A 36 8.27 -4.05 6.95
C ASP A 36 9.22 -3.94 5.75
N GLU A 37 8.89 -4.56 4.62
CA GLU A 37 9.65 -4.43 3.38
C GLU A 37 9.77 -2.97 2.94
N TYR A 38 8.66 -2.21 3.04
CA TYR A 38 8.67 -0.78 2.74
C TYR A 38 9.54 0.04 3.69
N ASP A 39 9.52 -0.23 4.99
CA ASP A 39 10.40 0.45 5.96
C ASP A 39 11.88 0.18 5.65
N ALA A 40 12.20 -1.06 5.28
CA ALA A 40 13.55 -1.43 4.84
C ALA A 40 13.97 -0.70 3.56
N GLN A 41 13.08 -0.59 2.57
CA GLN A 41 13.34 0.17 1.34
C GLN A 41 13.53 1.67 1.62
N LEU A 42 12.73 2.25 2.51
CA LEU A 42 12.88 3.65 2.92
C LEU A 42 14.22 3.89 3.62
N LYS A 43 14.59 3.04 4.58
CA LYS A 43 15.91 3.12 5.25
C LYS A 43 17.03 3.08 4.24
N GLN A 44 17.01 2.12 3.31
CA GLN A 44 18.04 2.01 2.28
C GLN A 44 18.08 3.25 1.36
N ALA A 45 16.93 3.84 1.04
CA ALA A 45 16.86 5.08 0.27
C ALA A 45 17.46 6.28 1.03
N GLN A 46 17.22 6.37 2.34
CA GLN A 46 17.80 7.38 3.23
C GLN A 46 19.32 7.21 3.35
N GLU A 47 19.80 5.99 3.55
CA GLU A 47 21.23 5.67 3.58
C GLU A 47 21.93 6.02 2.26
N SER A 48 21.25 5.80 1.14
CA SER A 48 21.72 6.19 -0.20
C SER A 48 21.60 7.70 -0.49
N ASN A 49 21.07 8.50 0.43
CA ASN A 49 20.72 9.92 0.24
C ASN A 49 19.91 10.19 -1.05
N SER A 50 19.08 9.23 -1.47
CA SER A 50 18.40 9.26 -2.76
C SER A 50 16.90 9.45 -2.57
N ASN A 51 16.45 10.69 -2.71
CA ASN A 51 15.04 11.05 -2.58
C ASN A 51 14.15 10.40 -3.64
N VAL A 52 14.74 10.07 -4.80
CA VAL A 52 14.07 9.33 -5.87
C VAL A 52 13.76 7.90 -5.41
N LYS A 53 14.71 7.19 -4.80
CA LYS A 53 14.45 5.84 -4.26
C LYS A 53 13.36 5.83 -3.20
N ALA A 54 13.31 6.84 -2.33
CA ALA A 54 12.25 6.97 -1.33
C ALA A 54 10.87 7.16 -2.00
N SER A 55 10.83 7.95 -3.08
CA SER A 55 9.61 8.17 -3.86
C SER A 55 9.16 6.89 -4.59
N ILE A 56 10.11 6.11 -5.14
CA ILE A 56 9.84 4.80 -5.78
C ILE A 56 9.29 3.80 -4.76
N ALA A 57 9.85 3.77 -3.53
CA ALA A 57 9.36 2.91 -2.46
C ALA A 57 7.91 3.29 -2.08
N GLY A 58 7.62 4.59 -1.94
CA GLY A 58 6.28 5.08 -1.66
C GLY A 58 5.29 4.74 -2.78
N ALA A 59 5.67 4.96 -4.04
CA ALA A 59 4.88 4.60 -5.21
C ALA A 59 4.59 3.09 -5.26
N SER A 60 5.61 2.26 -5.04
CA SER A 60 5.48 0.81 -5.01
C SER A 60 4.52 0.34 -3.92
N LEU A 61 4.57 0.96 -2.74
CA LEU A 61 3.64 0.66 -1.66
C LEU A 61 2.20 0.96 -2.03
N ILE A 62 1.95 2.14 -2.63
CA ILE A 62 0.62 2.51 -3.12
C ILE A 62 0.14 1.48 -4.13
N LEU A 63 0.96 1.12 -5.12
CA LEU A 63 0.59 0.14 -6.15
C LEU A 63 0.27 -1.24 -5.54
N LYS A 64 1.01 -1.69 -4.52
CA LYS A 64 0.74 -2.95 -3.81
C LYS A 64 -0.61 -2.95 -3.08
N THR A 65 -1.08 -1.79 -2.65
CA THR A 65 -2.40 -1.67 -1.99
C THR A 65 -3.56 -1.67 -2.96
N LEU A 66 -3.32 -1.30 -4.22
CA LEU A 66 -4.35 -1.32 -5.24
C LEU A 66 -4.75 -2.77 -5.52
N CYS A 67 -6.04 -3.02 -5.46
CA CYS A 67 -6.63 -4.33 -5.69
C CYS A 67 -7.91 -4.17 -6.50
N ASP A 68 -8.44 -5.30 -6.97
CA ASP A 68 -9.77 -5.37 -7.55
C ASP A 68 -10.85 -5.34 -6.45
N LYS A 69 -12.12 -5.18 -6.83
CA LYS A 69 -13.29 -5.25 -5.91
C LYS A 69 -13.31 -6.53 -5.05
N GLU A 70 -12.68 -7.61 -5.52
CA GLU A 70 -12.58 -8.88 -4.81
C GLU A 70 -11.39 -8.96 -3.83
N GLY A 71 -10.56 -7.91 -3.75
CA GLY A 71 -9.37 -7.85 -2.91
C GLY A 71 -8.13 -8.54 -3.48
N ASN A 72 -8.24 -9.01 -4.72
CA ASN A 72 -7.12 -9.60 -5.45
C ASN A 72 -6.19 -8.51 -6.00
N PRO A 73 -4.87 -8.74 -6.03
CA PRO A 73 -3.95 -7.80 -6.66
C PRO A 73 -4.31 -7.59 -8.13
N LEU A 74 -4.22 -6.33 -8.58
CA LEU A 74 -4.46 -5.99 -9.98
C LEU A 74 -3.35 -6.54 -10.87
N SER A 75 -3.70 -6.82 -12.13
CA SER A 75 -2.72 -7.26 -13.12
C SER A 75 -1.70 -6.14 -13.39
N ALA A 76 -0.44 -6.51 -13.61
CA ALA A 76 0.63 -5.56 -13.90
C ALA A 76 0.37 -4.72 -15.17
N ASP A 77 -0.50 -5.19 -16.08
CA ASP A 77 -0.91 -4.47 -17.29
C ASP A 77 -1.86 -3.29 -16.99
N GLU A 78 -2.60 -3.36 -15.88
CA GLU A 78 -3.57 -2.32 -15.48
C GLU A 78 -2.96 -1.28 -14.53
N LEU A 79 -1.75 -1.53 -14.02
CA LEU A 79 -1.07 -0.68 -13.07
C LEU A 79 0.12 0.03 -13.73
N PRO A 80 0.30 1.34 -13.51
CA PRO A 80 1.54 2.01 -13.89
C PRO A 80 2.70 1.48 -13.04
N THR A 81 3.92 1.57 -13.56
CA THR A 81 5.11 1.28 -12.75
C THR A 81 5.34 2.40 -11.73
N ALA A 82 6.06 2.09 -10.66
CA ALA A 82 6.43 3.08 -9.64
C ALA A 82 7.18 4.27 -10.25
N GLU A 83 8.02 4.02 -11.25
CA GLU A 83 8.78 5.02 -12.01
C GLU A 83 7.87 5.94 -12.82
N GLU A 84 6.92 5.38 -13.58
CA GLU A 84 5.93 6.15 -14.34
C GLU A 84 5.06 7.01 -13.41
N LEU A 85 4.72 6.47 -12.22
CA LEU A 85 3.94 7.18 -11.23
C LEU A 85 4.70 8.40 -10.67
N ILE A 86 5.98 8.25 -10.30
CA ILE A 86 6.79 9.38 -9.79
C ILE A 86 7.16 10.38 -10.89
N ALA A 87 7.24 9.96 -12.15
CA ALA A 87 7.46 10.84 -13.29
C ALA A 87 6.23 11.67 -13.64
N THR A 88 5.04 11.12 -13.40
CA THR A 88 3.76 11.76 -13.74
C THR A 88 3.16 12.57 -12.59
N LYS A 89 3.31 12.11 -11.34
CA LYS A 89 2.65 12.71 -10.17
C LYS A 89 3.62 13.62 -9.40
N SER A 90 3.09 14.74 -8.92
CA SER A 90 3.84 15.63 -8.05
C SER A 90 4.11 14.98 -6.68
N THR A 91 5.26 15.27 -6.09
CA THR A 91 5.65 14.84 -4.73
C THR A 91 4.54 15.00 -3.68
N PRO A 92 3.81 16.13 -3.57
CA PRO A 92 2.73 16.26 -2.59
C PRO A 92 1.61 15.23 -2.79
N SER A 93 1.16 15.02 -4.02
CA SER A 93 0.09 14.04 -4.31
C SER A 93 0.50 12.62 -3.95
N LEU A 94 1.79 12.28 -4.16
CA LEU A 94 2.32 10.97 -3.81
C LEU A 94 2.38 10.78 -2.29
N ILE A 95 2.82 11.80 -1.56
CA ILE A 95 2.84 11.79 -0.09
C ILE A 95 1.42 11.66 0.49
N GLU A 96 0.43 12.35 -0.08
CA GLU A 96 -0.97 12.25 0.35
C GLU A 96 -1.53 10.84 0.13
N ALA A 97 -1.33 10.27 -1.06
CA ALA A 97 -1.76 8.90 -1.37
C ALA A 97 -1.08 7.87 -0.45
N LEU A 98 0.22 8.04 -0.22
CA LEU A 98 1.01 7.20 0.66
C LEU A 98 0.51 7.28 2.13
N LYS A 99 0.23 8.49 2.63
CA LYS A 99 -0.33 8.67 3.97
C LYS A 99 -1.68 7.97 4.12
N LEU A 100 -2.53 8.08 3.10
CA LEU A 100 -3.83 7.40 3.10
C LEU A 100 -3.65 5.88 3.18
N VAL A 101 -2.75 5.33 2.36
CA VAL A 101 -2.40 3.92 2.34
C VAL A 101 -1.83 3.43 3.68
N GLN A 102 -0.93 4.21 4.27
CA GLN A 102 -0.36 3.90 5.58
C GLN A 102 -1.45 3.93 6.66
N GLN A 103 -2.27 4.98 6.73
CA GLN A 103 -3.38 5.06 7.69
C GLN A 103 -4.39 3.90 7.51
N PHE A 104 -4.61 3.48 6.26
CA PHE A 104 -5.47 2.36 5.95
C PHE A 104 -4.90 1.02 6.43
N SER A 105 -3.58 0.83 6.27
CA SER A 105 -2.89 -0.44 6.57
C SER A 105 -2.50 -0.58 8.05
N TYR A 106 -1.95 0.47 8.67
CA TYR A 106 -1.65 0.49 10.10
C TYR A 106 -2.92 0.59 10.97
N GLY A 107 -4.06 0.90 10.34
CA GLY A 107 -5.29 1.25 11.04
C GLY A 107 -5.27 2.69 11.53
N ASN A 108 -6.46 3.26 11.72
CA ASN A 108 -6.57 4.52 12.42
C ASN A 108 -6.25 4.25 13.89
N LEU A 109 -5.11 4.76 14.39
CA LEU A 109 -4.75 4.71 15.82
C LEU A 109 -5.88 5.23 16.73
N ASP A 110 -6.80 6.03 16.19
CA ASP A 110 -7.97 6.56 16.91
C ASP A 110 -9.01 5.48 17.27
N ASP A 111 -9.13 4.39 16.51
CA ASP A 111 -10.08 3.30 16.80
C ASP A 111 -9.51 2.28 17.82
N ALA A 112 -8.19 2.29 18.03
CA ALA A 112 -7.50 1.40 18.97
C ALA A 112 -7.75 1.73 20.46
N LYS A 113 -8.56 2.76 20.76
CA LYS A 113 -8.92 3.16 22.14
C LYS A 113 -10.30 2.72 22.60
N LYS A 114 -11.04 1.91 21.83
CA LYS A 114 -12.37 1.41 22.21
C LYS A 114 -12.49 -0.11 22.10
N ASN A 115 -11.65 -0.89 22.78
CA ASN A 115 -12.00 -2.25 23.19
C ASN A 115 -11.36 -2.57 24.55
#